data_AF-T1BI09-F1
#
_entry.id   AF-T1BI09-F1
#
_cell.length_a   1.000
_cell.length_b   1.000
_cell.length_c   1.000
_cell.angle_alpha   90.00
_cell.angle_beta   90.00
_cell.angle_gamma   90.00
#
_symmetry.space_group_name_H-M   'P 1'
#
loop_
_entity.id
_entity.type
_entity.pdbx_description
1 polymer ?
#
loop_
_entity_poly.entity_id
_entity_poly.type
_entity_poly.pdbx_seq_one_letter_code
_entity_poly.pdbx_strand_id
1 'polypeptide(L)'
;WDEQTLDHRLNAAGRSAFVHVFVEPDWAFVHQELQRRGMTVTLLHEEYATGLASGGMSLSEFRRRLARHQRTRGLVMRQVRRPGECLFLDFSGVRPSLADLETGVSTPVELFVAVMGASRKTFALAVASQKVPDWIEANVKALTFFG
;
A
#
# COMPACT_ATOMS: atom_id res chain seq x y z
N TRP A 1 -5.87 34.13 38.62
CA TRP A 1 -5.65 34.32 37.18
C TRP A 1 -7.01 34.17 36.53
N ASP A 2 -7.46 35.18 35.80
CA ASP A 2 -8.79 35.20 35.19
C ASP A 2 -8.79 34.39 33.88
N GLU A 3 -9.68 33.42 33.81
CA GLU A 3 -9.80 32.43 32.72
C GLU A 3 -10.04 33.11 31.37
N GLN A 4 -10.75 34.23 31.37
CA GLN A 4 -11.01 35.05 30.18
C GLN A 4 -9.73 35.69 29.62
N THR A 5 -8.79 36.07 30.49
CA THR A 5 -7.52 36.67 30.07
C THR A 5 -6.57 35.63 29.47
N LEU A 6 -6.63 34.39 29.95
CA LEU A 6 -5.86 33.26 29.42
C LEU A 6 -6.40 32.84 28.05
N ASP A 7 -7.72 32.73 27.91
CA ASP A 7 -8.37 32.31 26.68
C ASP A 7 -8.18 33.35 25.57
N HIS A 8 -8.21 34.65 25.92
CA HIS A 8 -7.87 35.72 25.00
C HIS A 8 -6.39 35.65 24.58
N ARG A 9 -5.43 35.33 25.46
CA ARG A 9 -4.01 35.23 25.07
C ARG A 9 -3.70 34.02 24.19
N LEU A 10 -4.39 32.91 24.41
CA LEU A 10 -4.23 31.69 23.61
C LEU A 10 -4.94 31.79 22.26
N ASN A 11 -6.04 32.55 22.16
CA ASN A 11 -6.87 32.64 20.96
C ASN A 11 -6.85 34.01 20.24
N ALA A 12 -6.18 35.05 20.75
CA ALA A 12 -6.14 36.40 20.14
C ALA A 12 -5.33 36.49 18.85
N ALA A 13 -4.32 35.64 18.68
CA ALA A 13 -3.89 35.28 17.35
C ALA A 13 -4.97 34.33 16.84
N GLY A 14 -6.00 34.89 16.22
CA GLY A 14 -7.20 34.16 15.83
C GLY A 14 -6.85 32.79 15.27
N ARG A 15 -7.78 31.84 15.44
CA ARG A 15 -7.83 30.64 14.60
C ARG A 15 -8.08 31.01 13.14
N SER A 16 -7.25 31.88 12.55
CA SER A 16 -6.74 31.63 11.21
C SER A 16 -5.99 30.31 11.34
N ALA A 17 -6.74 29.21 11.33
CA ALA A 17 -6.19 27.94 10.92
C ALA A 17 -5.51 28.30 9.61
N PHE A 18 -4.17 28.36 9.62
CA PHE A 18 -3.41 28.56 8.40
C PHE A 18 -3.93 27.49 7.45
N VAL A 19 -4.79 27.89 6.51
CA VAL A 19 -5.25 27.01 5.45
C VAL A 19 -4.00 26.82 4.65
N HIS A 20 -3.23 25.80 5.02
CA HIS A 20 -1.98 25.51 4.36
C HIS A 20 -2.36 25.14 2.93
N VAL A 21 -2.14 26.08 2.00
CA VAL A 21 -2.44 25.89 0.60
C VAL A 21 -1.35 24.97 0.07
N PHE A 22 -1.71 23.71 -0.09
CA PHE A 22 -0.80 22.74 -0.68
C PHE A 22 -0.80 22.88 -2.20
N VAL A 23 0.38 22.69 -2.79
CA VAL A 23 0.49 22.50 -4.23
C VAL A 23 -0.13 21.15 -4.56
N GLU A 24 -1.21 21.14 -5.34
CA GLU A 24 -1.90 19.91 -5.73
C GLU A 24 -1.09 19.16 -6.81
N PRO A 25 -0.83 17.86 -6.66
CA PRO A 25 -0.27 17.04 -7.73
C PRO A 25 -1.31 16.78 -8.84
N ASP A 26 -0.84 16.41 -10.03
CA ASP A 26 -1.71 15.82 -11.05
C ASP A 26 -2.15 14.42 -10.59
N TRP A 27 -3.35 14.34 -10.02
CA TRP A 27 -3.91 13.10 -9.52
C TRP A 27 -4.19 12.05 -10.61
N ALA A 28 -4.41 12.47 -11.87
CA ALA A 28 -4.60 11.54 -12.97
C ALA A 28 -3.28 10.87 -13.34
N PHE A 29 -2.20 11.66 -13.43
CA PHE A 29 -0.84 11.16 -13.62
C PHE A 29 -0.43 10.21 -12.49
N VAL A 30 -0.58 10.61 -11.22
CA VAL A 30 -0.25 9.79 -10.05
C VAL A 30 -0.98 8.45 -10.10
N HIS A 31 -2.27 8.44 -10.46
CA HIS A 31 -3.03 7.21 -10.56
C HIS A 31 -2.51 6.28 -11.68
N GLN A 32 -2.18 6.85 -12.84
CA GLN A 32 -1.65 6.08 -13.97
C GLN A 32 -0.29 5.47 -13.64
N GLU A 33 0.60 6.24 -13.01
CA GLU A 33 1.91 5.77 -12.59
C GLU A 33 1.82 4.65 -11.55
N LEU A 34 0.86 4.73 -10.61
CA LEU A 34 0.62 3.64 -9.66
C LEU A 34 0.19 2.31 -10.30
N GLN A 35 -0.22 2.29 -11.58
CA GLN A 35 -0.49 1.03 -12.30
C GLN A 35 0.79 0.38 -12.85
N ARG A 36 1.92 1.10 -12.88
CA ARG A 36 3.20 0.58 -13.38
C ARG A 36 3.87 -0.29 -12.31
N ARG A 37 4.50 -1.38 -12.76
CA ARG A 37 5.22 -2.30 -11.87
C ARG A 37 6.33 -1.57 -11.11
N GLY A 38 6.38 -1.77 -9.79
CA GLY A 38 7.42 -1.19 -8.92
C GLY A 38 7.11 0.21 -8.39
N MET A 39 6.05 0.87 -8.87
CA MET A 39 5.67 2.18 -8.37
C MET A 39 4.99 2.08 -7.01
N THR A 40 5.36 2.99 -6.11
CA THR A 40 4.77 3.09 -4.77
C THR A 40 4.27 4.51 -4.52
N VAL A 41 3.27 4.65 -3.65
CA VAL A 41 2.77 5.98 -3.24
C VAL A 41 3.88 6.80 -2.58
N THR A 42 4.82 6.14 -1.90
CA THR A 42 5.97 6.81 -1.28
C THR A 42 6.90 7.39 -2.34
N LEU A 43 7.28 6.60 -3.36
CA LEU A 43 8.14 7.07 -4.45
C LEU A 43 7.51 8.26 -5.19
N LEU A 44 6.23 8.17 -5.57
CA LEU A 44 5.55 9.27 -6.25
C LEU A 44 5.37 10.52 -5.37
N HIS A 45 5.28 10.34 -4.05
CA HIS A 45 5.26 11.45 -3.10
C HIS A 45 6.63 12.12 -2.99
N GLU A 46 7.71 11.34 -2.95
CA GLU A 46 9.09 11.84 -2.97
C GLU A 46 9.35 12.64 -4.26
N GLU A 47 8.95 12.11 -5.42
CA GLU A 47 9.05 12.81 -6.70
C GLU A 47 8.22 14.11 -6.72
N TYR A 48 6.97 14.07 -6.23
CA TYR A 48 6.12 15.26 -6.09
C TYR A 48 6.76 16.33 -5.19
N ALA A 49 7.39 15.91 -4.09
CA ALA A 49 8.03 16.83 -3.14
C ALA A 49 9.36 17.38 -3.68
N THR A 50 10.02 16.64 -4.58
CA THR A 50 11.30 17.02 -5.18
C THR A 50 11.10 18.17 -6.16
N GLY A 51 11.31 19.40 -5.67
CA GLY A 51 11.16 20.64 -6.46
C GLY A 51 10.26 21.68 -5.81
N LEU A 52 9.56 21.33 -4.72
CA LEU A 52 8.74 22.26 -3.97
C LEU A 52 9.53 22.86 -2.81
N ALA A 53 9.87 24.14 -2.89
CA ALA A 53 10.53 24.87 -1.79
C ALA A 53 9.59 25.08 -0.58
N SER A 54 8.28 25.12 -0.81
CA SER A 54 7.23 25.18 0.21
C SER A 54 5.89 24.69 -0.37
N GLY A 55 4.90 24.44 0.48
CA GLY A 55 3.56 24.01 0.02
C GLY A 55 3.44 22.53 -0.35
N GLY A 56 4.49 21.73 -0.13
CA GLY A 56 4.45 20.27 -0.29
C GLY A 56 3.58 19.59 0.77
N MET A 57 2.76 18.64 0.36
CA MET A 57 2.03 17.77 1.28
C MET A 57 2.98 16.83 2.02
N SER A 58 2.66 16.53 3.28
CA SER A 58 3.24 15.36 3.95
C SER A 58 2.73 14.07 3.29
N LEU A 59 3.47 12.97 3.44
CA LEU A 59 3.07 11.68 2.87
C LEU A 59 1.67 11.23 3.35
N SER A 60 1.33 11.51 4.61
CA SER A 60 0.01 11.24 5.17
C SER A 60 -1.09 12.07 4.52
N GLU A 61 -0.84 13.36 4.27
CA GLU A 61 -1.79 14.24 3.59
C GLU A 61 -1.98 13.82 2.12
N PHE A 62 -0.87 13.52 1.44
CA PHE A 62 -0.86 13.04 0.06
C PHE A 62 -1.71 11.77 -0.09
N ARG A 63 -1.49 10.77 0.78
CA ARG A 63 -2.29 9.53 0.83
C ARG A 63 -3.77 9.81 1.06
N ARG A 64 -4.10 10.73 1.97
CA ARG A 64 -5.48 11.11 2.27
C ARG A 64 -6.18 11.72 1.05
N ARG A 65 -5.52 12.65 0.35
CA ARG A 65 -6.07 13.29 -0.86
C ARG A 65 -6.15 12.34 -2.04
N LEU A 66 -5.14 11.50 -2.24
CA LEU A 66 -5.15 10.43 -3.23
C LEU A 66 -6.34 9.48 -3.00
N ALA A 67 -6.57 9.03 -1.77
CA ALA A 67 -7.71 8.17 -1.44
C ALA A 67 -9.06 8.86 -1.72
N ARG A 68 -9.16 10.19 -1.49
CA ARG A 68 -10.34 10.97 -1.84
C ARG A 68 -10.54 11.04 -3.36
N HIS A 69 -9.49 11.31 -4.12
CA HIS A 69 -9.53 11.31 -5.59
C HIS A 69 -9.92 9.92 -6.14
N GLN A 70 -9.38 8.83 -5.60
CA GLN A 70 -9.75 7.49 -6.05
C GLN A 70 -11.25 7.19 -5.87
N ARG A 71 -11.89 7.72 -4.83
CA ARG A 71 -13.34 7.56 -4.62
C ARG A 71 -14.19 8.28 -5.66
N THR A 72 -13.70 9.34 -6.29
CA THR A 72 -14.47 10.06 -7.32
C THR A 72 -14.50 9.34 -8.66
N ARG A 73 -13.63 8.34 -8.88
CA ARG A 73 -13.52 7.62 -10.16
C ARG A 73 -14.62 6.59 -10.42
N GLY A 74 -15.57 6.39 -9.51
CA GLY A 74 -16.79 5.61 -9.76
C GLY A 74 -16.60 4.10 -9.97
N LEU A 75 -15.42 3.54 -9.69
CA LEU A 75 -15.16 2.10 -9.77
C LEU A 75 -15.82 1.38 -8.57
N VAL A 76 -17.06 0.96 -8.73
CA VAL A 76 -17.76 0.13 -7.73
C VAL A 76 -18.14 -1.23 -8.31
N MET A 77 -17.20 -2.18 -8.24
CA MET A 77 -17.55 -3.60 -8.21
C MET A 77 -17.36 -4.11 -6.79
N ARG A 78 -18.34 -3.84 -5.92
CA ARG A 78 -18.30 -4.30 -4.53
C ARG A 78 -18.54 -5.81 -4.50
N GLN A 79 -17.49 -6.60 -4.39
CA GLN A 79 -17.59 -8.04 -4.15
C GLN A 79 -17.73 -8.28 -2.64
N VAL A 80 -18.87 -8.82 -2.22
CA VAL A 80 -19.07 -9.31 -0.84
C VAL A 80 -18.53 -10.73 -0.78
N ARG A 81 -17.62 -11.01 0.16
CA ARG A 81 -17.05 -12.34 0.37
C ARG A 81 -17.26 -12.74 1.82
N ARG A 82 -17.92 -13.87 2.05
CA ARG A 82 -18.10 -14.42 3.39
C ARG A 82 -16.78 -15.04 3.88
N PRO A 83 -16.47 -15.00 5.18
CA PRO A 83 -15.32 -15.71 5.72
C PRO A 83 -15.34 -17.19 5.32
N GLY A 84 -14.20 -17.72 4.84
CA GLY A 84 -14.09 -19.12 4.40
C GLY A 84 -14.59 -19.42 2.97
N GLU A 85 -15.28 -18.48 2.31
CA GLU A 85 -15.95 -18.77 1.02
C GLU A 85 -14.98 -18.78 -0.18
N CYS A 86 -13.95 -17.93 -0.15
CA CYS A 86 -13.01 -17.78 -1.26
C CYS A 86 -11.58 -17.63 -0.78
N LEU A 87 -10.68 -18.40 -1.39
CA LEU A 87 -9.23 -18.27 -1.28
C LEU A 87 -8.66 -17.97 -2.68
N PHE A 88 -7.84 -16.93 -2.79
CA PHE A 88 -7.19 -16.54 -4.04
C PHE A 88 -5.74 -17.00 -3.99
N LEU A 89 -5.27 -17.66 -5.05
CA LEU A 89 -4.00 -18.36 -5.09
C LEU A 89 -3.32 -18.03 -6.42
N ASP A 90 -2.07 -17.57 -6.37
CA ASP A 90 -1.28 -17.31 -7.57
C ASP A 90 0.23 -17.30 -7.28
N PHE A 91 1.03 -17.36 -8.33
CA PHE A 91 2.43 -16.95 -8.29
C PHE A 91 2.54 -15.45 -8.57
N SER A 92 3.41 -14.76 -7.86
CA SER A 92 3.50 -13.28 -7.94
C SER A 92 3.91 -12.72 -9.31
N GLY A 93 4.38 -13.56 -10.24
CA GLY A 93 5.01 -13.15 -11.50
C GLY A 93 6.36 -12.44 -11.34
N VAL A 94 6.80 -12.22 -10.09
CA VAL A 94 8.15 -11.78 -9.73
C VAL A 94 8.94 -13.02 -9.32
N ARG A 95 10.16 -13.16 -9.84
CA ARG A 95 11.10 -14.22 -9.48
C ARG A 95 12.19 -13.65 -8.56
N PRO A 96 11.97 -13.61 -7.23
CA PRO A 96 13.03 -13.25 -6.31
C PRO A 96 14.08 -14.35 -6.23
N SER A 97 15.16 -14.10 -5.49
CA SER A 97 16.20 -15.09 -5.22
C SER A 97 16.44 -15.24 -3.73
N LEU A 98 16.70 -16.48 -3.30
CA LEU A 98 17.23 -16.78 -1.97
C LEU A 98 18.76 -16.69 -2.02
N ALA A 99 19.33 -15.87 -1.14
CA ALA A 99 20.77 -15.75 -1.00
C ALA A 99 21.26 -16.66 0.13
N ASP A 100 22.21 -17.54 -0.19
CA ASP A 100 23.02 -18.23 0.79
C ASP A 100 24.05 -17.24 1.35
N LEU A 101 24.02 -17.01 2.67
CA LEU A 101 24.88 -16.04 3.35
C LEU A 101 26.33 -16.52 3.48
N GLU A 102 26.58 -17.83 3.46
CA GLU A 102 27.92 -18.39 3.60
C GLU A 102 28.63 -18.47 2.25
N THR A 103 27.92 -18.93 1.22
CA THR A 103 28.50 -19.14 -0.12
C THR A 103 28.32 -17.95 -1.05
N GLY A 104 27.38 -17.04 -0.74
CA GLY A 104 26.99 -15.93 -1.62
C GLY A 104 26.17 -16.37 -2.83
N VAL A 105 25.83 -17.65 -2.96
CA VAL A 105 25.05 -18.17 -4.10
C VAL A 105 23.61 -17.66 -4.01
N SER A 106 23.12 -17.11 -5.11
CA SER A 106 21.74 -16.64 -5.24
C SER A 106 20.93 -17.62 -6.09
N THR A 107 19.94 -18.24 -5.48
CA THR A 107 19.08 -19.23 -6.15
C THR A 107 17.72 -18.60 -6.47
N PRO A 108 17.33 -18.50 -7.76
CA PRO A 108 16.03 -17.96 -8.13
C PRO A 108 14.90 -18.86 -7.64
N VAL A 109 13.82 -18.25 -7.17
CA VAL A 109 12.62 -18.95 -6.66
C VAL A 109 11.36 -18.31 -7.20
N GLU A 110 10.25 -19.03 -7.06
CA GLU A 110 8.91 -18.55 -7.33
C GLU A 110 8.23 -18.17 -6.02
N LEU A 111 7.54 -17.03 -5.98
CA LEU A 111 6.80 -16.61 -4.80
C LEU A 111 5.31 -16.97 -4.99
N PHE A 112 4.88 -18.02 -4.31
CA PHE A 112 3.47 -18.40 -4.19
C PHE A 112 2.78 -17.53 -3.13
N VAL A 113 1.57 -17.05 -3.44
CA VAL A 113 0.77 -16.21 -2.55
C VAL A 113 -0.66 -16.72 -2.47
N ALA A 114 -1.19 -16.82 -1.25
CA ALA A 114 -2.56 -17.20 -0.96
C ALA A 114 -3.23 -16.14 -0.08
N VAL A 115 -4.45 -15.70 -0.42
CA VAL A 115 -5.16 -14.62 0.29
C VAL A 115 -6.62 -14.95 0.53
N MET A 116 -7.05 -14.90 1.79
CA MET A 116 -8.45 -15.06 2.17
C MET A 116 -9.31 -13.91 1.67
N GLY A 117 -10.40 -14.21 0.98
CA GLY A 117 -11.24 -13.22 0.32
C GLY A 117 -11.86 -12.18 1.24
N ALA A 118 -12.30 -12.58 2.44
CA ALA A 118 -12.97 -11.69 3.39
C ALA A 118 -11.99 -10.87 4.25
N SER A 119 -11.05 -11.54 4.91
CA SER A 119 -10.13 -10.92 5.87
C SER A 119 -8.87 -10.36 5.23
N ARG A 120 -8.57 -10.74 3.98
CA ARG A 120 -7.27 -10.49 3.33
C ARG A 120 -6.09 -11.05 4.13
N LYS A 121 -6.32 -12.06 4.98
CA LYS A 121 -5.24 -12.81 5.63
C LYS A 121 -4.39 -13.46 4.53
N THR A 122 -3.11 -13.14 4.52
CA THR A 122 -2.17 -13.51 3.44
C THR A 122 -1.17 -14.55 3.94
N PHE A 123 -0.90 -15.52 3.09
CA PHE A 123 0.18 -16.49 3.20
C PHE A 123 1.09 -16.33 1.97
N ALA A 124 2.40 -16.44 2.18
CA ALA A 124 3.38 -16.39 1.09
C ALA A 124 4.46 -17.44 1.32
N LEU A 125 4.90 -18.09 0.24
CA LEU A 125 5.89 -19.16 0.29
C LEU A 125 6.81 -19.07 -0.92
N ALA A 126 8.12 -19.14 -0.69
CA ALA A 126 9.10 -19.34 -1.74
C ALA A 126 9.19 -20.82 -2.10
N VAL A 127 9.06 -21.14 -3.38
CA VAL A 127 9.18 -22.51 -3.91
C VAL A 127 10.14 -22.54 -5.10
N ALA A 128 10.69 -23.72 -5.42
CA ALA A 128 11.70 -23.84 -6.45
C ALA A 128 11.17 -23.61 -7.87
N SER A 129 9.90 -23.93 -8.14
CA SER A 129 9.31 -23.76 -9.47
C SER A 129 7.78 -23.61 -9.45
N GLN A 130 7.19 -23.31 -10.61
CA GLN A 130 5.74 -23.29 -10.81
C GLN A 130 5.18 -24.66 -11.26
N LYS A 131 5.97 -25.74 -11.14
CA LYS A 131 5.54 -27.07 -11.56
C LYS A 131 4.47 -27.61 -10.60
N VAL A 132 3.69 -28.58 -11.10
CA VAL A 132 2.58 -29.20 -10.36
C VAL A 132 2.96 -29.68 -8.94
N PRO A 133 4.12 -30.33 -8.71
CA PRO A 133 4.48 -30.76 -7.35
C PRO A 133 4.62 -29.59 -6.36
N ASP A 134 5.34 -28.54 -6.76
CA ASP A 134 5.55 -27.34 -5.94
C ASP A 134 4.22 -26.59 -5.72
N TRP A 135 3.36 -26.54 -6.75
CA TRP A 135 2.02 -25.96 -6.64
C TRP A 135 1.15 -26.69 -5.60
N ILE A 136 1.13 -28.03 -5.64
CA ILE A 136 0.37 -28.84 -4.68
C ILE A 136 0.90 -28.63 -3.27
N GLU A 137 2.22 -28.71 -3.07
CA GLU A 137 2.83 -28.53 -1.76
C GLU A 137 2.54 -27.13 -1.17
N ALA A 138 2.64 -26.08 -2.00
CA ALA A 138 2.33 -24.72 -1.58
C ALA A 138 0.88 -24.56 -1.14
N ASN A 139 -0.07 -25.18 -1.86
CA ASN A 139 -1.48 -25.20 -1.49
C ASN A 139 -1.73 -25.93 -0.17
N VAL A 140 -1.10 -27.09 0.04
CA VAL A 140 -1.21 -27.84 1.31
C VAL A 140 -0.73 -26.99 2.50
N LYS A 141 0.43 -26.34 2.36
CA LYS A 141 0.97 -25.45 3.41
C LYS A 141 0.07 -24.23 3.64
N ALA A 142 -0.48 -23.64 2.58
CA ALA A 142 -1.40 -22.52 2.69
C ALA A 142 -2.68 -22.91 3.43
N LEU A 143 -3.32 -24.03 3.07
CA LEU A 143 -4.51 -24.53 3.75
C LEU A 143 -4.22 -24.82 5.23
N THR A 144 -3.10 -25.48 5.52
CA THR A 144 -2.66 -25.73 6.90
C THR A 144 -2.48 -24.44 7.70
N PHE A 145 -1.96 -23.38 7.08
CA PHE A 145 -1.81 -22.07 7.73
C PHE A 145 -3.16 -21.38 8.03
N PHE A 146 -4.16 -21.57 7.16
CA PHE A 146 -5.47 -20.95 7.34
C PHE A 146 -6.37 -21.70 8.33
N GLY A 147 -6.20 -23.03 8.45
CA GLY A 147 -6.99 -23.90 9.33
C GLY A 147 -8.07 -24.62 8.56
#